data_AF-A0A3M6T420-F1
#
_entry.id   AF-A0A3M6T420-F1
#
_cell.length_a   1.000
_cell.length_b   1.000
_cell.length_c   1.000
_cell.angle_alpha   90.00
_cell.angle_beta   90.00
_cell.angle_gamma   90.00
#
_symmetry.space_group_name_H-M   'P 1'
#
loop_
_entity.id
_entity.type
_entity.pdbx_description
1 polymer ?
#
loop_
_entity_poly.entity_id
_entity_poly.type
_entity_poly.pdbx_seq_one_letter_code
_entity_poly.pdbx_strand_id
1 'polypeptide(L)'
;MREHSVCSTSGSPLAKNKGKKRYLFLKKVPTRRKLLSAVAVVLGLFISLIPTFYPHIDPRAVRHLGGATGAGRVLWPLAFMLGFGISALSFVIEEKAIKLRGSNQTQAGLVSFLFWTSLAQFLVLLPLFWVDIIPEVGQTGNLHEFIQNWIFGIQCIFGGVGCSWSPGVLAFLFITGYIMVVCGCALLLRYSEGATLLAIVMALCTPLGFIFWILFQEKPFRWHPYFHTSSWFNISALIIMIPAVFIYNTG
;
A
#
# COMPACT_ATOMS: atom_id res chain seq x y z
N MET A 1 -27.90 59.84 -30.64
CA MET A 1 -28.58 59.86 -31.95
C MET A 1 -27.74 59.08 -32.95
N ARG A 2 -28.39 58.12 -33.64
CA ARG A 2 -27.88 57.16 -34.66
C ARG A 2 -26.94 56.08 -34.13
N GLU A 3 -27.34 54.83 -33.89
CA GLU A 3 -27.98 53.77 -34.72
C GLU A 3 -27.06 53.02 -35.70
N HIS A 4 -27.26 51.69 -35.70
CA HIS A 4 -26.87 50.65 -36.65
C HIS A 4 -25.39 50.17 -36.59
N SER A 5 -25.05 48.88 -36.66
CA SER A 5 -25.81 47.63 -36.83
C SER A 5 -24.84 46.44 -36.78
N VAL A 6 -25.29 45.36 -36.16
CA VAL A 6 -25.02 43.92 -36.38
C VAL A 6 -24.05 43.53 -37.50
N CYS A 7 -23.06 42.67 -37.19
CA CYS A 7 -22.73 41.54 -38.06
C CYS A 7 -22.16 40.35 -37.26
N SER A 8 -22.80 39.21 -37.44
CA SER A 8 -22.47 37.90 -36.89
C SER A 8 -21.67 37.13 -37.93
N THR A 9 -20.52 36.55 -37.59
CA THR A 9 -19.94 35.40 -38.30
C THR A 9 -18.95 34.63 -37.42
N SER A 10 -19.36 33.40 -37.07
CA SER A 10 -18.64 32.14 -37.20
C SER A 10 -17.10 32.15 -37.20
N GLY A 11 -16.51 31.36 -36.31
CA GLY A 11 -15.12 30.93 -36.45
C GLY A 11 -14.54 30.29 -35.20
N SER A 12 -14.94 29.05 -34.90
CA SER A 12 -14.15 28.18 -34.02
C SER A 12 -12.75 27.97 -34.60
N PRO A 13 -11.69 28.03 -33.76
CA PRO A 13 -10.53 27.19 -33.94
C PRO A 13 -10.39 26.32 -32.71
N LEU A 14 -10.95 25.12 -32.82
CA LEU A 14 -10.45 23.95 -32.10
C LEU A 14 -8.92 23.87 -32.33
N ALA A 15 -8.20 23.52 -31.27
CA ALA A 15 -6.79 23.12 -31.29
C ALA A 15 -5.73 24.23 -31.35
N LYS A 16 -5.35 24.75 -30.17
CA LYS A 16 -3.93 25.10 -29.91
C LYS A 16 -3.59 25.27 -28.42
N ASN A 17 -3.92 24.29 -27.55
CA ASN A 17 -3.07 24.02 -26.37
C ASN A 17 -3.39 22.71 -25.61
N LYS A 18 -3.54 21.59 -26.33
CA LYS A 18 -3.48 20.24 -25.75
C LYS A 18 -2.04 19.81 -25.34
N GLY A 19 -1.14 20.78 -25.12
CA GLY A 19 0.26 20.59 -24.69
C GLY A 19 0.56 21.04 -23.24
N LYS A 20 -0.46 21.48 -22.48
CA LYS A 20 -0.38 21.81 -21.04
C LYS A 20 -0.99 20.73 -20.14
N LYS A 21 -1.08 19.49 -20.62
CA LYS A 21 -1.50 18.38 -19.75
C LYS A 21 -0.33 18.09 -18.79
N ARG A 22 -0.61 18.15 -17.48
CA ARG A 22 0.13 17.43 -16.41
C ARG A 22 1.29 18.12 -15.69
N TYR A 23 1.49 19.43 -15.82
CA TYR A 23 2.44 20.17 -14.95
C TYR A 23 1.83 20.60 -13.59
N LEU A 24 0.54 20.36 -13.35
CA LEU A 24 -0.24 21.24 -12.47
C LEU A 24 -1.29 20.54 -11.59
N PHE A 25 -1.11 19.27 -11.20
CA PHE A 25 -2.17 18.58 -10.44
C PHE A 25 -2.21 18.90 -8.94
N LEU A 26 -1.17 19.51 -8.35
CA LEU A 26 -1.20 19.95 -6.93
C LEU A 26 -0.46 21.25 -6.58
N LYS A 27 0.26 21.91 -7.51
CA LYS A 27 0.99 23.18 -7.27
C LYS A 27 1.84 23.22 -5.97
N LYS A 28 2.30 22.09 -5.44
CA LYS A 28 3.37 22.05 -4.44
C LYS A 28 4.68 21.82 -5.15
N VAL A 29 5.58 22.81 -5.12
CA VAL A 29 6.97 22.61 -5.53
C VAL A 29 7.65 21.86 -4.39
N PRO A 30 8.12 20.61 -4.60
CA PRO A 30 8.82 19.89 -3.54
C PRO A 30 10.10 20.66 -3.19
N THR A 31 10.29 20.96 -1.91
CA THR A 31 11.56 21.52 -1.45
C THR A 31 12.68 20.51 -1.78
N ARG A 32 13.89 21.00 -2.09
CA ARG A 32 15.03 20.12 -2.43
C ARG A 32 15.29 19.09 -1.33
N ARG A 33 15.03 19.45 -0.06
CA ARG A 33 15.12 18.55 1.09
C ARG A 33 14.11 17.40 1.03
N LYS A 34 12.84 17.69 0.75
CA LYS A 34 11.76 16.69 0.59
C LYS A 34 12.05 15.71 -0.55
N LEU A 35 12.57 16.22 -1.67
CA LEU A 35 12.98 15.37 -2.78
C LEU A 35 14.13 14.43 -2.39
N LEU A 36 15.17 14.96 -1.72
CA LEU A 36 16.32 14.16 -1.28
C LEU A 36 15.90 13.06 -0.30
N SER A 37 15.04 13.36 0.67
CA SER A 37 14.50 12.34 1.59
C SER A 37 13.65 11.29 0.88
N ALA A 38 12.83 11.68 -0.09
CA ALA A 38 12.04 10.71 -0.86
C ALA A 38 12.95 9.77 -1.68
N VAL A 39 14.02 10.31 -2.29
CA VAL A 39 15.03 9.50 -3.00
C VAL A 39 15.75 8.56 -2.03
N ALA A 40 16.13 9.02 -0.83
CA ALA A 40 16.76 8.18 0.18
C ALA A 40 15.84 7.02 0.62
N VAL A 41 14.53 7.26 0.77
CA VAL A 41 13.54 6.23 1.09
C VAL A 41 13.42 5.20 -0.02
N VAL A 42 13.38 5.65 -1.29
CA VAL A 42 13.36 4.77 -2.46
C VAL A 42 14.63 3.92 -2.53
N LEU A 43 15.81 4.50 -2.30
CA LEU A 43 17.06 3.76 -2.24
C LEU A 43 17.06 2.71 -1.12
N GLY A 44 16.56 3.06 0.07
CA GLY A 44 16.38 2.12 1.18
C GLY A 44 15.47 0.94 0.81
N LEU A 45 14.34 1.21 0.14
CA LEU A 45 13.46 0.16 -0.38
C LEU A 45 14.20 -0.78 -1.36
N PHE A 46 14.95 -0.22 -2.31
CA PHE A 46 15.74 -1.03 -3.24
C PHE A 46 16.75 -1.90 -2.50
N ILE A 47 17.46 -1.36 -1.51
CA ILE A 47 18.40 -2.11 -0.67
C ILE A 47 17.69 -3.28 0.03
N SER A 48 16.50 -3.05 0.58
CA SER A 48 15.71 -4.11 1.24
C SER A 48 15.24 -5.22 0.28
N LEU A 49 15.07 -4.91 -1.02
CA LEU A 49 14.64 -5.87 -2.04
C LEU A 49 15.78 -6.66 -2.70
N ILE A 50 17.06 -6.26 -2.53
CA ILE A 50 18.21 -6.95 -3.15
C ILE A 50 18.22 -8.47 -2.86
N PRO A 51 18.01 -8.93 -1.61
CA PRO A 51 18.01 -10.37 -1.33
C PRO A 51 16.90 -11.14 -2.05
N THR A 52 15.80 -10.47 -2.37
CA THR A 52 14.67 -11.07 -3.10
C THR A 52 15.00 -11.27 -4.58
N PHE A 53 15.72 -10.33 -5.20
CA PHE A 53 16.16 -10.46 -6.60
C PHE A 53 17.33 -11.44 -6.78
N TYR A 54 18.22 -11.51 -5.79
CA TYR A 54 19.42 -12.35 -5.84
C TYR A 54 19.41 -13.40 -4.72
N PRO A 55 18.54 -14.42 -4.80
CA PRO A 55 18.41 -15.45 -3.76
C PRO A 55 19.68 -16.29 -3.56
N HIS A 56 20.63 -16.25 -4.52
CA HIS A 56 21.95 -16.86 -4.37
C HIS A 56 22.79 -16.24 -3.24
N ILE A 57 22.50 -14.99 -2.84
CA ILE A 57 23.19 -14.31 -1.74
C ILE A 57 22.80 -14.94 -0.39
N ASP A 58 21.58 -15.46 -0.26
CA ASP A 58 21.14 -16.15 0.95
C ASP A 58 20.09 -17.24 0.69
N PRO A 59 20.52 -18.44 0.25
CA PRO A 59 19.62 -19.56 0.00
C PRO A 59 18.93 -20.08 1.27
N ARG A 60 19.46 -19.74 2.47
CA ARG A 60 18.88 -20.16 3.75
C ARG A 60 17.70 -19.27 4.14
N ALA A 61 17.78 -17.97 3.85
CA ALA A 61 16.66 -17.04 4.04
C ALA A 61 15.43 -17.45 3.22
N VAL A 62 15.61 -17.88 1.97
CA VAL A 62 14.50 -18.34 1.09
C VAL A 62 13.76 -19.56 1.66
N ARG A 63 14.48 -20.46 2.35
CA ARG A 63 13.87 -21.64 2.99
C ARG A 63 13.11 -21.30 4.26
N HIS A 64 13.60 -20.33 5.04
CA HIS A 64 12.98 -19.96 6.31
C HIS A 64 11.80 -19.01 6.15
N LEU A 65 11.90 -18.04 5.23
CA LEU A 65 10.90 -16.99 5.04
C LEU A 65 9.83 -17.36 3.99
N GLY A 66 10.00 -18.48 3.28
CA GLY A 66 9.11 -18.90 2.20
C GLY A 66 9.22 -17.96 0.99
N GLY A 67 10.00 -18.37 -0.03
CA GLY A 67 10.15 -17.60 -1.26
C GLY A 67 9.50 -18.27 -2.46
N ALA A 68 9.03 -17.46 -3.42
CA ALA A 68 8.53 -17.96 -4.69
C ALA A 68 9.62 -18.70 -5.48
N THR A 69 9.25 -19.80 -6.15
CA THR A 69 10.12 -20.58 -7.03
C THR A 69 9.89 -20.25 -8.50
N GLY A 70 10.88 -20.48 -9.37
CA GLY A 70 10.74 -20.29 -10.81
C GLY A 70 10.52 -18.83 -11.25
N ALA A 71 9.61 -18.60 -12.20
CA ALA A 71 9.30 -17.29 -12.76
C ALA A 71 8.67 -16.32 -11.74
N GLY A 72 8.02 -16.85 -10.69
CA GLY A 72 7.48 -16.06 -9.59
C GLY A 72 8.54 -15.21 -8.87
N ARG A 73 9.82 -15.60 -8.91
CA ARG A 73 10.94 -14.85 -8.29
C ARG A 73 11.09 -13.42 -8.81
N VAL A 74 10.78 -13.20 -10.08
CA VAL A 74 10.88 -11.88 -10.71
C VAL A 74 9.51 -11.22 -10.81
N LEU A 75 8.47 -12.02 -11.07
CA LEU A 75 7.11 -11.52 -11.23
C LEU A 75 6.56 -10.90 -9.93
N TRP A 76 6.85 -11.51 -8.78
CA TRP A 76 6.35 -11.02 -7.48
C TRP A 76 6.93 -9.65 -7.09
N PRO A 77 8.26 -9.41 -7.14
CA PRO A 77 8.80 -8.07 -6.92
C PRO A 77 8.27 -7.03 -7.91
N LEU A 78 8.05 -7.40 -9.18
CA LEU A 78 7.49 -6.47 -10.17
C LEU A 78 6.02 -6.12 -9.87
N ALA A 79 5.20 -7.12 -9.53
CA ALA A 79 3.82 -6.92 -9.11
C ALA A 79 3.75 -6.07 -7.82
N PHE A 80 4.66 -6.31 -6.88
CA PHE A 80 4.82 -5.52 -5.67
C PHE A 80 5.16 -4.05 -5.98
N MET A 81 6.13 -3.79 -6.86
CA MET A 81 6.50 -2.43 -7.27
C MET A 81 5.35 -1.72 -7.98
N LEU A 82 4.62 -2.43 -8.84
CA LEU A 82 3.40 -1.91 -9.49
C LEU A 82 2.33 -1.58 -8.44
N GLY A 83 2.13 -2.45 -7.45
CA GLY A 83 1.23 -2.24 -6.33
C GLY A 83 1.55 -0.95 -5.56
N PHE A 84 2.83 -0.73 -5.21
CA PHE A 84 3.27 0.52 -4.58
C PHE A 84 2.95 1.76 -5.42
N GLY A 85 3.14 1.68 -6.74
CA GLY A 85 2.79 2.77 -7.67
C GLY A 85 1.29 3.08 -7.67
N ILE A 86 0.45 2.05 -7.68
CA ILE A 86 -1.02 2.19 -7.61
C ILE A 86 -1.42 2.77 -6.25
N SER A 87 -0.89 2.25 -5.14
CA SER A 87 -1.15 2.76 -3.79
C SER A 87 -0.76 4.24 -3.65
N ALA A 88 0.39 4.65 -4.17
CA ALA A 88 0.81 6.04 -4.15
C ALA A 88 -0.14 6.96 -4.94
N LEU A 89 -0.65 6.49 -6.09
CA LEU A 89 -1.65 7.23 -6.85
C LEU A 89 -2.97 7.33 -6.07
N SER A 90 -3.42 6.25 -5.44
CA SER A 90 -4.61 6.24 -4.59
C SER A 90 -4.51 7.27 -3.47
N PHE A 91 -3.37 7.35 -2.76
CA PHE A 91 -3.16 8.34 -1.71
C PHE A 91 -3.27 9.79 -2.23
N VAL A 92 -2.79 10.08 -3.45
CA VAL A 92 -2.92 11.41 -4.07
C VAL A 92 -4.37 11.74 -4.41
N ILE A 93 -5.13 10.74 -4.88
CA ILE A 93 -6.56 10.90 -5.17
C ILE A 93 -7.34 11.12 -3.86
N GLU A 94 -7.03 10.35 -2.82
CA GLU A 94 -7.63 10.48 -1.49
C GLU A 94 -7.33 11.84 -0.87
N GLU A 95 -6.08 12.31 -0.92
CA GLU A 95 -5.70 13.65 -0.45
C GLU A 95 -6.54 14.74 -1.12
N LYS A 96 -6.73 14.64 -2.44
CA LYS A 96 -7.59 15.57 -3.19
C LYS A 96 -9.04 15.48 -2.77
N ALA A 97 -9.58 14.28 -2.64
CA ALA A 97 -10.97 14.07 -2.24
C ALA A 97 -11.25 14.65 -0.85
N ILE A 98 -10.32 14.46 0.09
CA ILE A 98 -10.39 14.99 1.45
C ILE A 98 -10.28 16.52 1.44
N LYS A 99 -9.32 17.10 0.70
CA LYS A 99 -9.13 18.56 0.61
C LYS A 99 -10.29 19.28 -0.08
N LEU A 100 -10.91 18.67 -1.09
CA LEU A 100 -12.10 19.21 -1.76
C LEU A 100 -13.32 19.22 -0.84
N ARG A 101 -13.48 18.23 0.05
CA ARG A 101 -14.57 18.18 1.05
C ARG A 101 -14.29 19.00 2.31
N GLY A 102 -13.02 19.28 2.62
CA GLY A 102 -12.59 20.01 3.82
C GLY A 102 -13.02 21.47 3.87
N SER A 103 -13.54 22.05 2.79
CA SER A 103 -14.05 23.42 2.78
C SER A 103 -15.41 23.58 3.47
N ASN A 104 -16.19 22.51 3.69
CA ASN A 104 -17.60 22.66 4.10
C ASN A 104 -18.13 21.75 5.23
N GLN A 105 -17.37 20.80 5.83
CA GLN A 105 -17.95 19.99 6.93
C GLN A 105 -16.95 19.27 7.86
N THR A 106 -17.39 19.13 9.11
CA THR A 106 -16.80 18.59 10.35
C THR A 106 -16.35 17.11 10.29
N GLN A 107 -15.83 16.57 11.42
CA GLN A 107 -15.34 15.18 11.58
C GLN A 107 -16.26 14.08 11.00
N ALA A 108 -17.58 14.30 10.94
CA ALA A 108 -18.54 13.41 10.30
C ALA A 108 -18.22 13.11 8.82
N GLY A 109 -17.61 14.06 8.09
CA GLY A 109 -17.19 13.88 6.70
C GLY A 109 -16.04 12.87 6.53
N LEU A 110 -15.17 12.75 7.53
CA LEU A 110 -14.04 11.80 7.50
C LEU A 110 -14.55 10.38 7.68
N VAL A 111 -15.38 10.13 8.71
CA VAL A 111 -15.96 8.79 8.95
C VAL A 111 -16.77 8.31 7.74
N SER A 112 -17.58 9.20 7.14
CA SER A 112 -18.30 8.89 5.91
C SER A 112 -17.35 8.54 4.75
N PHE A 113 -16.23 9.24 4.61
CA PHE A 113 -15.21 8.93 3.61
C PHE A 113 -14.53 7.57 3.85
N LEU A 114 -14.15 7.26 5.10
CA LEU A 114 -13.58 5.96 5.46
C LEU A 114 -14.58 4.82 5.17
N PHE A 115 -15.85 5.03 5.53
CA PHE A 115 -16.89 4.04 5.26
C PHE A 115 -17.02 3.76 3.75
N TRP A 116 -17.11 4.81 2.93
CA TRP A 116 -17.24 4.65 1.48
C TRP A 116 -16.00 4.03 0.83
N THR A 117 -14.80 4.35 1.31
CA THR A 117 -13.56 3.76 0.81
C THR A 117 -13.44 2.29 1.18
N SER A 118 -13.72 1.91 2.43
CA SER A 118 -13.74 0.51 2.86
C SER A 118 -14.83 -0.32 2.16
N LEU A 119 -16.02 0.27 1.93
CA LEU A 119 -17.08 -0.38 1.16
C LEU A 119 -16.64 -0.62 -0.30
N ALA A 120 -16.02 0.38 -0.93
CA ALA A 120 -15.49 0.23 -2.28
C ALA A 120 -14.38 -0.83 -2.34
N GLN A 121 -13.48 -0.88 -1.36
CA GLN A 121 -12.46 -1.94 -1.25
C GLN A 121 -13.10 -3.33 -1.15
N PHE A 122 -14.12 -3.50 -0.31
CA PHE A 122 -14.85 -4.76 -0.20
C PHE A 122 -15.51 -5.16 -1.52
N LEU A 123 -16.21 -4.24 -2.18
CA LEU A 123 -16.86 -4.48 -3.47
C LEU A 123 -15.88 -4.78 -4.60
N VAL A 124 -14.67 -4.22 -4.55
CA VAL A 124 -13.60 -4.51 -5.52
C VAL A 124 -12.97 -5.86 -5.21
N LEU A 125 -12.75 -6.22 -3.94
CA LEU A 125 -12.12 -7.48 -3.57
C LEU A 125 -13.03 -8.70 -3.77
N LEU A 126 -14.36 -8.54 -3.60
CA LEU A 126 -15.32 -9.63 -3.77
C LEU A 126 -15.23 -10.33 -5.14
N PRO A 127 -15.20 -9.63 -6.29
CA PRO A 127 -15.02 -10.26 -7.59
C PRO A 127 -13.61 -10.78 -7.84
N LEU A 128 -12.61 -10.49 -6.99
CA LEU A 128 -11.25 -11.04 -7.11
C LEU A 128 -11.11 -12.47 -6.55
N PHE A 129 -12.21 -13.13 -6.15
CA PHE A 129 -12.18 -14.51 -5.64
C PHE A 129 -11.48 -15.50 -6.59
N TRP A 130 -11.54 -15.26 -7.91
CA TRP A 130 -10.92 -16.13 -8.92
C TRP A 130 -9.39 -16.13 -8.85
N VAL A 131 -8.76 -15.11 -8.24
CA VAL A 131 -7.30 -15.05 -8.09
C VAL A 131 -6.80 -16.21 -7.23
N ASP A 132 -7.63 -16.71 -6.31
CA ASP A 132 -7.30 -17.86 -5.45
C ASP A 132 -7.45 -19.22 -6.15
N ILE A 133 -7.96 -19.24 -7.38
CA ILE A 133 -8.12 -20.42 -8.23
C ILE A 133 -6.95 -20.54 -9.25
N ILE A 134 -6.09 -19.52 -9.34
CA ILE A 134 -4.99 -19.52 -10.31
C ILE A 134 -3.97 -20.61 -9.93
N PRO A 135 -3.69 -21.58 -10.80
CA PRO A 135 -2.69 -22.60 -10.53
C PRO A 135 -1.31 -21.94 -10.33
N GLU A 136 -0.54 -22.45 -9.35
CA GLU A 136 0.76 -21.92 -8.88
C GLU A 136 0.71 -20.65 -8.00
N VAL A 137 -0.42 -19.94 -7.95
CA VAL A 137 -0.55 -18.67 -7.19
C VAL A 137 -1.58 -18.78 -6.06
N GLY A 138 -2.73 -19.37 -6.35
CA GLY A 138 -3.86 -19.53 -5.43
C GLY A 138 -3.75 -20.77 -4.53
N GLN A 139 -4.53 -20.79 -3.46
CA GLN A 139 -4.56 -21.92 -2.51
C GLN A 139 -5.54 -23.02 -2.88
N THR A 140 -6.42 -22.80 -3.87
CA THR A 140 -7.50 -23.74 -4.20
C THR A 140 -7.49 -24.15 -5.66
N GLY A 141 -7.83 -25.40 -5.94
CA GLY A 141 -7.88 -25.91 -7.32
C GLY A 141 -9.23 -25.69 -8.00
N ASN A 142 -10.30 -25.51 -7.22
CA ASN A 142 -11.67 -25.43 -7.72
C ASN A 142 -12.53 -24.45 -6.89
N LEU A 143 -13.60 -23.93 -7.51
CA LEU A 143 -14.56 -23.05 -6.83
C LEU A 143 -15.23 -23.71 -5.60
N HIS A 144 -15.47 -25.02 -5.66
CA HIS A 144 -16.09 -25.74 -4.53
C HIS A 144 -15.18 -25.77 -3.31
N GLU A 145 -13.89 -26.02 -3.53
CA GLU A 145 -12.87 -26.03 -2.47
C GLU A 145 -12.68 -24.63 -1.86
N PHE A 146 -12.70 -23.58 -2.69
CA PHE A 146 -12.71 -22.19 -2.23
C PHE A 146 -13.85 -21.91 -1.25
N ILE A 147 -15.09 -22.27 -1.61
CA ILE A 147 -16.26 -22.03 -0.75
C ILE A 147 -16.15 -22.83 0.55
N GLN A 148 -15.72 -24.09 0.48
CA GLN A 148 -15.54 -24.92 1.68
C GLN A 148 -14.50 -24.33 2.63
N ASN A 149 -13.35 -23.91 2.11
CA ASN A 149 -12.29 -23.27 2.89
C ASN A 149 -12.77 -21.96 3.53
N TRP A 150 -13.57 -21.16 2.81
CA TRP A 150 -14.17 -19.93 3.33
C TRP A 150 -15.14 -20.18 4.49
N ILE A 151 -16.07 -21.12 4.32
CA ILE A 151 -17.04 -21.49 5.36
C ILE A 151 -16.32 -22.06 6.59
N PHE A 152 -15.34 -22.94 6.37
CA PHE A 152 -14.53 -23.50 7.44
C PHE A 152 -13.75 -22.42 8.20
N GLY A 153 -13.17 -21.45 7.48
CA GLY A 153 -12.47 -20.31 8.09
C GLY A 153 -13.39 -19.48 8.99
N ILE A 154 -14.59 -19.13 8.52
CA ILE A 154 -15.59 -18.41 9.31
C ILE A 154 -15.98 -19.22 10.56
N GLN A 155 -16.24 -20.52 10.39
CA GLN A 155 -16.57 -21.39 11.52
C GLN A 155 -15.44 -21.44 12.56
N CYS A 156 -14.18 -21.58 12.14
CA CYS A 156 -13.04 -21.56 13.06
C CYS A 156 -12.88 -20.22 13.79
N ILE A 157 -13.15 -19.08 13.14
CA ILE A 157 -13.03 -17.76 13.79
C ILE A 157 -14.00 -17.66 14.98
N PHE A 158 -15.21 -18.20 14.84
CA PHE A 158 -16.24 -18.20 15.88
C PHE A 158 -16.17 -19.42 16.81
N GLY A 159 -15.10 -20.22 16.75
CA GLY A 159 -14.91 -21.39 17.62
C GLY A 159 -15.76 -22.60 17.28
N GLY A 160 -16.29 -22.68 16.06
CA GLY A 160 -16.98 -23.86 15.54
C GLY A 160 -16.04 -25.01 15.17
N VAL A 161 -16.63 -26.16 14.83
CA VAL A 161 -15.99 -27.35 14.23
C VAL A 161 -14.71 -27.88 14.93
N GLY A 162 -14.59 -27.65 16.24
CA GLY A 162 -13.47 -28.16 17.03
C GLY A 162 -12.14 -27.40 16.84
N CYS A 163 -12.17 -26.21 16.24
CA CYS A 163 -10.97 -25.38 16.10
C CYS A 163 -10.51 -24.85 17.48
N SER A 164 -9.19 -24.67 17.64
CA SER A 164 -8.64 -23.96 18.81
C SER A 164 -9.06 -22.47 18.80
N TRP A 165 -8.86 -21.76 19.92
CA TRP A 165 -9.13 -20.31 20.00
C TRP A 165 -8.10 -19.44 19.24
N SER A 166 -6.99 -20.03 18.80
CA SER A 166 -5.88 -19.33 18.14
C SER A 166 -6.28 -18.59 16.85
N PRO A 167 -7.06 -19.18 15.91
CA PRO A 167 -7.46 -18.50 14.68
C PRO A 167 -8.36 -17.29 14.95
N GLY A 168 -9.28 -17.40 15.90
CA GLY A 168 -10.14 -16.28 16.32
C GLY A 168 -9.32 -15.11 16.85
N VAL A 169 -8.39 -15.36 17.79
CA VAL A 169 -7.52 -14.31 18.34
C VAL A 169 -6.65 -13.65 17.26
N LEU A 170 -6.05 -14.44 16.37
CA LEU A 170 -5.25 -13.91 15.25
C LEU A 170 -6.10 -13.06 14.30
N ALA A 171 -7.33 -13.49 14.00
CA ALA A 171 -8.27 -12.72 13.18
C ALA A 171 -8.64 -11.38 13.84
N PHE A 172 -8.95 -11.37 15.15
CA PHE A 172 -9.23 -10.13 15.88
C PHE A 172 -8.03 -9.19 15.90
N LEU A 173 -6.83 -9.70 16.18
CA LEU A 173 -5.60 -8.91 16.16
C LEU A 173 -5.35 -8.28 14.78
N PHE A 174 -5.56 -9.06 13.72
CA PHE A 174 -5.44 -8.58 12.35
C PHE A 174 -6.46 -7.47 12.04
N ILE A 175 -7.74 -7.68 12.38
CA ILE A 175 -8.81 -6.69 12.15
C ILE A 175 -8.53 -5.39 12.91
N THR A 176 -8.18 -5.48 14.20
CA THR A 176 -7.86 -4.28 15.00
C THR A 176 -6.64 -3.55 14.46
N GLY A 177 -5.58 -4.28 14.07
CA GLY A 177 -4.41 -3.69 13.44
C GLY A 177 -4.74 -3.00 12.12
N TYR A 178 -5.58 -3.63 11.28
CA TYR A 178 -6.02 -3.05 10.02
C TYR A 178 -6.83 -1.76 10.22
N ILE A 179 -7.77 -1.73 11.17
CA ILE A 179 -8.52 -0.52 11.52
C ILE A 179 -7.57 0.59 11.96
N MET A 180 -6.58 0.28 12.81
CA MET A 180 -5.57 1.25 13.24
C MET A 180 -4.76 1.81 12.07
N VAL A 181 -4.41 0.98 11.08
CA VAL A 181 -3.73 1.44 9.85
C VAL A 181 -4.64 2.36 9.05
N VAL A 182 -5.88 1.99 8.79
CA VAL A 182 -6.83 2.81 8.00
C VAL A 182 -7.07 4.16 8.69
N CYS A 183 -7.32 4.16 10.00
CA CYS A 183 -7.47 5.38 10.78
C CYS A 183 -6.18 6.21 10.77
N GLY A 184 -5.02 5.58 10.95
CA GLY A 184 -3.72 6.24 10.91
C GLY A 184 -3.44 6.92 9.56
N CYS A 185 -3.70 6.21 8.44
CA CYS A 185 -3.58 6.76 7.10
C CYS A 185 -4.48 7.99 6.90
N ALA A 186 -5.74 7.90 7.33
CA ALA A 186 -6.69 9.00 7.21
C ALA A 186 -6.31 10.22 8.07
N LEU A 187 -5.84 10.00 9.30
CA LEU A 187 -5.34 11.07 10.17
C LEU A 187 -4.09 11.72 9.59
N LEU A 188 -3.16 10.92 9.07
CA LEU A 188 -1.92 11.41 8.47
C LEU A 188 -2.23 12.21 7.20
N LEU A 189 -3.17 11.78 6.36
CA LEU A 189 -3.62 12.57 5.20
C LEU A 189 -4.30 13.89 5.58
N ARG A 190 -5.02 13.91 6.71
CA ARG A 190 -5.74 15.10 7.19
C ARG A 190 -4.83 16.12 7.84
N TYR A 191 -3.87 15.68 8.66
CA TYR A 191 -3.06 16.54 9.52
C TYR A 191 -1.63 16.78 9.02
N SER A 192 -1.14 16.01 8.05
CA SER A 192 0.21 16.18 7.50
C SER A 192 0.23 16.83 6.11
N GLU A 193 1.45 17.09 5.60
CA GLU A 193 1.67 17.76 4.32
C GLU A 193 1.24 16.98 3.06
N GLY A 194 0.65 15.78 3.19
CA GLY A 194 -0.09 15.13 2.10
C GLY A 194 0.27 13.68 1.84
N ALA A 195 -0.12 13.18 0.66
CA ALA A 195 0.01 11.79 0.21
C ALA A 195 1.47 11.31 0.16
N THR A 196 2.43 12.22 0.00
CA THR A 196 3.86 11.86 -0.10
C THR A 196 4.42 11.40 1.24
N LEU A 197 4.08 12.04 2.37
CA LEU A 197 4.50 11.56 3.68
C LEU A 197 3.88 10.20 3.99
N LEU A 198 2.59 10.02 3.64
CA LEU A 198 1.91 8.74 3.80
C LEU A 198 2.63 7.62 3.02
N ALA A 199 2.96 7.86 1.75
CA ALA A 199 3.69 6.89 0.95
C ALA A 199 5.06 6.53 1.56
N ILE A 200 5.77 7.51 2.11
CA ILE A 200 7.06 7.30 2.78
C ILE A 200 6.90 6.46 4.06
N VAL A 201 5.88 6.73 4.88
CA VAL A 201 5.63 5.95 6.11
C VAL A 201 5.21 4.52 5.77
N MET A 202 4.33 4.34 4.78
CA MET A 202 3.89 3.01 4.35
C MET A 202 5.01 2.17 3.73
N ALA A 203 6.01 2.81 3.10
CA ALA A 203 7.20 2.13 2.60
C ALA A 203 8.02 1.45 3.71
N LEU A 204 8.00 1.97 4.95
CA LEU A 204 8.71 1.35 6.08
C LEU A 204 8.11 0.00 6.49
N CYS A 205 6.83 -0.25 6.21
CA CYS A 205 6.14 -1.48 6.61
C CYS A 205 6.83 -2.73 6.06
N THR A 206 7.40 -2.67 4.86
CA THR A 206 8.06 -3.81 4.21
C THR A 206 9.33 -4.26 4.96
N PRO A 207 10.36 -3.42 5.16
CA PRO A 207 11.54 -3.82 5.91
C PRO A 207 11.24 -4.11 7.39
N LEU A 208 10.26 -3.41 8.00
CA LEU A 208 9.81 -3.73 9.36
C LEU A 208 9.16 -5.12 9.45
N GLY A 209 8.31 -5.48 8.48
CA GLY A 209 7.72 -6.80 8.39
C GLY A 209 8.78 -7.89 8.22
N PHE A 210 9.81 -7.64 7.41
CA PHE A 210 10.92 -8.57 7.26
C PHE A 210 11.68 -8.79 8.57
N ILE A 211 11.97 -7.72 9.32
CA ILE A 211 12.61 -7.83 10.64
C ILE A 211 11.71 -8.56 11.64
N PHE A 212 10.40 -8.29 11.63
CA PHE A 212 9.47 -9.03 12.47
C PHE A 212 9.56 -10.54 12.21
N TRP A 213 9.54 -10.97 10.95
CA TRP A 213 9.65 -12.39 10.59
C TRP A 213 11.07 -12.99 10.72
N ILE A 214 12.10 -12.17 10.90
CA ILE A 214 13.43 -12.64 11.34
C ILE A 214 13.44 -12.98 12.83
N LEU A 215 12.71 -12.21 13.63
CA LEU A 215 12.71 -12.32 15.08
C LEU A 215 11.70 -13.36 15.59
N PHE A 216 10.60 -13.54 14.86
CA PHE A 216 9.49 -14.41 15.23
C PHE A 216 9.29 -15.54 14.22
N GLN A 217 9.08 -16.76 14.73
CA GLN A 217 8.66 -17.91 13.93
C GLN A 217 7.14 -18.05 13.97
N GLU A 218 6.49 -18.44 12.88
CA GLU A 218 5.01 -18.55 12.82
C GLU A 218 4.46 -19.74 13.64
N LYS A 219 5.11 -20.91 13.58
CA LYS A 219 4.63 -22.15 14.18
C LYS A 219 5.75 -22.93 14.90
N PRO A 220 5.68 -23.11 16.23
CA PRO A 220 4.86 -22.34 17.19
C PRO A 220 5.28 -20.87 17.19
N PHE A 221 4.36 -19.93 17.52
CA PHE A 221 4.72 -18.52 17.66
C PHE A 221 5.69 -18.35 18.82
N ARG A 222 6.96 -18.13 18.49
CA ARG A 222 8.03 -17.99 19.47
C ARG A 222 9.08 -17.01 18.98
N TRP A 223 9.67 -16.30 19.93
CA TRP A 223 10.89 -15.53 19.70
C TRP A 223 12.03 -16.50 19.37
N HIS A 224 12.50 -16.45 18.13
CA HIS A 224 13.60 -17.29 17.67
C HIS A 224 14.41 -16.54 16.61
N PRO A 225 15.28 -15.60 17.02
CA PRO A 225 15.96 -14.72 16.09
C PRO A 225 16.92 -15.50 15.19
N TYR A 226 16.67 -15.47 13.88
CA TYR A 226 17.55 -16.05 12.85
C TYR A 226 18.11 -14.96 11.95
N PHE A 227 19.33 -14.51 12.26
CA PHE A 227 20.02 -13.50 11.46
C PHE A 227 20.64 -14.11 10.21
N HIS A 228 20.25 -13.57 9.07
CA HIS A 228 20.69 -13.93 7.74
C HIS A 228 21.49 -12.77 7.13
N THR A 229 22.22 -13.01 6.05
CA THR A 229 22.90 -11.92 5.30
C THR A 229 21.86 -10.93 4.78
N SER A 230 20.66 -11.43 4.42
CA SER A 230 19.49 -10.63 4.04
C SER A 230 18.95 -9.71 5.16
N SER A 231 19.17 -10.07 6.43
CA SER A 231 18.76 -9.25 7.58
C SER A 231 19.53 -7.93 7.61
N TRP A 232 20.83 -7.95 7.27
CA TRP A 232 21.67 -6.75 7.24
C TRP A 232 21.22 -5.74 6.18
N PHE A 233 20.76 -6.21 5.03
CA PHE A 233 20.18 -5.34 4.00
C PHE A 233 18.94 -4.61 4.53
N ASN A 234 18.03 -5.30 5.22
CA ASN A 234 16.83 -4.69 5.79
C ASN A 234 17.14 -3.73 6.95
N ILE A 235 18.09 -4.08 7.81
CA ILE A 235 18.55 -3.20 8.90
C ILE A 235 19.18 -1.93 8.32
N SER A 236 20.08 -2.06 7.33
CA SER A 236 20.72 -0.92 6.68
C SER A 236 19.71 -0.02 5.96
N ALA A 237 18.69 -0.61 5.32
CA ALA A 237 17.59 0.12 4.71
C ALA A 237 16.85 0.98 5.75
N LEU A 238 16.49 0.43 6.92
CA LEU A 238 15.83 1.19 7.98
C LEU A 238 16.69 2.31 8.55
N ILE A 239 17.99 2.07 8.72
CA ILE A 239 18.94 3.09 9.20
C ILE A 239 18.97 4.30 8.23
N ILE A 240 18.76 4.08 6.94
CA ILE A 240 18.67 5.16 5.94
C ILE A 240 17.26 5.77 5.91
N MET A 241 16.21 4.94 5.92
CA MET A 241 14.83 5.38 5.73
C MET A 241 14.31 6.17 6.94
N ILE A 242 14.58 5.74 8.17
CA ILE A 242 14.04 6.39 9.38
C ILE A 242 14.52 7.85 9.48
N PRO A 243 15.82 8.18 9.41
CA PRO A 243 16.28 9.56 9.40
C PRO A 243 15.73 10.35 8.19
N ALA A 244 15.60 9.71 7.03
CA ALA A 244 15.02 10.37 5.86
C ALA A 244 13.55 10.78 6.10
N VAL A 245 12.75 9.96 6.80
CA VAL A 245 11.37 10.31 7.19
C VAL A 245 11.37 11.50 8.16
N PHE A 246 12.25 11.50 9.17
CA PHE A 246 12.38 12.63 10.11
C PHE A 246 12.79 13.93 9.40
N ILE A 247 13.76 13.87 8.49
CA ILE A 247 14.20 15.02 7.68
C ILE A 247 13.06 15.50 6.76
N TYR A 248 12.28 14.59 6.19
CA TYR A 248 11.13 14.95 5.36
C TYR A 248 10.09 15.75 6.16
N ASN A 249 9.80 15.31 7.40
CA ASN A 249 8.81 15.95 8.26
C ASN A 249 9.26 17.32 8.81
N THR A 250 10.57 17.56 8.90
CA THR A 250 11.15 18.80 9.45
C THR A 250 11.55 19.83 8.38
N GLY A 251 11.59 19.44 7.10
CA GLY A 251 12.02 20.29 5.96
C GLY A 251 10.90 20.82 5.08
#